data_AF-A0ABD1R1Z6-F1
#
_entry.id   AF-A0ABD1R1Z6-F1
#
_cell.length_a   1.000
_cell.length_b   1.000
_cell.length_c   1.000
_cell.angle_alpha   90.00
_cell.angle_beta   90.00
_cell.angle_gamma   90.00
#
_symmetry.space_group_name_H-M   'P 1'
#
loop_
_entity.id
_entity.type
_entity.pdbx_description
1 polymer ?
#
loop_
_entity_poly.entity_id
_entity_poly.type
_entity_poly.pdbx_seq_one_letter_code
_entity_poly.pdbx_strand_id
1 'polypeptide(L)'
;MVKTTKGGKTMNPTDAYRKELRKKELKRNKKERKKVREVGILKKDPETLREQIQKLEAMKADGALDKARKHKKRQLEDTLNLVMKKRKEYEDKLKEKGEAPVMFSHLGPVQRRATAEEEERVKHPTPEDSVYYHPTLNPSGAPPPGKPPMFKSSIGPRIPLSEASPSNAASSTISESEDAALSVPPPPPTPHPA
;
A
#
# COMPACT_ATOMS: atom_id res chain seq x y z
N MET A 1 -12.19 25.64 15.39
CA MET A 1 -11.43 25.61 16.67
C MET A 1 -9.98 26.01 16.39
N VAL A 2 -9.59 27.22 16.78
CA VAL A 2 -8.23 27.75 16.53
C VAL A 2 -7.22 26.95 17.35
N LYS A 3 -6.20 26.38 16.68
CA LYS A 3 -5.12 25.63 17.35
C LYS A 3 -4.28 26.64 18.15
N THR A 4 -4.34 26.59 19.48
CA THR A 4 -3.51 27.44 20.36
C THR A 4 -2.19 26.76 20.67
N THR A 5 -1.17 27.56 20.99
CA THR A 5 0.13 27.05 21.46
C THR A 5 0.03 26.58 22.92
N LYS A 6 1.04 25.86 23.42
CA LYS A 6 1.09 25.35 24.81
C LYS A 6 1.01 26.47 25.88
N GLY A 7 1.15 27.74 25.48
CA GLY A 7 1.01 28.92 26.33
C GLY A 7 -0.23 29.78 26.03
N GLY A 8 -1.29 29.21 25.43
CA GLY A 8 -2.58 29.88 25.25
C GLY A 8 -2.64 30.94 24.14
N LYS A 9 -1.50 31.42 23.62
CA LYS A 9 -1.46 32.31 22.45
C LYS A 9 -1.97 31.58 21.20
N THR A 10 -2.80 32.28 20.41
CA THR A 10 -3.24 31.85 19.08
C THR A 10 -2.01 31.56 18.21
N MET A 11 -2.00 30.40 17.55
CA MET A 11 -0.83 29.95 16.82
C MET A 11 -0.75 30.64 15.46
N ASN A 12 0.45 31.06 15.06
CA ASN A 12 0.70 31.63 13.74
C ASN A 12 0.29 30.63 12.63
N PRO A 13 -0.42 31.06 11.57
CA PRO A 13 -0.81 30.20 10.45
C PRO A 13 0.38 29.44 9.81
N THR A 14 1.55 30.06 9.69
CA THR A 14 2.76 29.40 9.15
C THR A 14 3.27 28.30 10.08
N ASP A 15 3.25 28.54 11.39
CA ASP A 15 3.63 27.52 12.38
C ASP A 15 2.59 26.39 12.47
N ALA A 16 1.32 26.69 12.19
CA ALA A 16 0.27 25.69 12.05
C ALA A 16 0.58 24.73 10.90
N TYR A 17 0.96 25.29 9.74
CA TYR A 17 1.31 24.51 8.56
C TYR A 17 2.57 23.67 8.79
N ARG A 18 3.65 24.25 9.35
CA ARG A 18 4.88 23.51 9.71
C ARG A 18 4.62 22.37 10.68
N LYS A 19 3.83 22.60 11.73
CA LYS A 19 3.45 21.55 12.70
C LYS A 19 2.61 20.47 12.04
N GLU A 20 1.75 20.83 11.11
CA GLU A 20 0.97 19.85 10.37
C GLU A 20 1.84 18.98 9.46
N LEU A 21 2.80 19.57 8.74
CA LEU A 21 3.79 18.84 7.94
C LEU A 21 4.59 17.88 8.82
N ARG A 22 5.16 18.37 9.94
CA ARG A 22 5.90 17.53 10.90
C ARG A 22 5.03 16.42 11.48
N LYS A 23 3.75 16.69 11.76
CA LYS A 23 2.80 15.66 12.23
C LYS A 23 2.53 14.60 11.15
N LYS A 24 2.40 14.99 9.88
CA LYS A 24 2.24 14.07 8.75
C LYS A 24 3.49 13.21 8.56
N GLU A 25 4.67 13.82 8.60
CA GLU A 25 5.96 13.15 8.54
C GLU A 25 6.17 12.17 9.70
N LEU A 26 5.95 12.61 10.94
CA LEU A 26 6.08 11.76 12.13
C LEU A 26 5.12 10.56 12.08
N LYS A 27 3.90 10.75 11.55
CA LYS A 27 2.95 9.66 11.30
C LYS A 27 3.49 8.68 10.26
N ARG A 28 4.08 9.14 9.15
CA ARG A 28 4.70 8.26 8.14
C ARG A 28 5.86 7.47 8.76
N ASN A 29 6.77 8.14 9.45
CA ASN A 29 7.91 7.48 10.08
C ASN A 29 7.49 6.50 11.20
N LYS A 30 6.39 6.77 11.92
CA LYS A 30 5.83 5.80 12.88
C LYS A 30 5.23 4.58 12.18
N LYS A 31 4.56 4.75 11.05
CA LYS A 31 4.05 3.62 10.23
C LYS A 31 5.20 2.79 9.68
N GLU A 32 6.22 3.44 9.13
CA GLU A 32 7.42 2.79 8.62
C GLU A 32 8.13 1.99 9.72
N ARG A 33 8.39 2.59 10.89
CA ARG A 33 8.97 1.87 12.03
C ARG A 33 8.15 0.66 12.46
N LYS A 34 6.81 0.75 12.42
CA LYS A 34 5.93 -0.40 12.68
C LYS A 34 6.11 -1.51 11.65
N LYS A 35 6.14 -1.17 10.35
CA LYS A 35 6.39 -2.13 9.26
C LYS A 35 7.76 -2.78 9.39
N VAL A 36 8.81 -2.00 9.63
CA VAL A 36 10.18 -2.51 9.84
C VAL A 36 10.22 -3.47 11.03
N ARG A 37 9.58 -3.11 12.16
CA ARG A 37 9.47 -3.99 13.33
C ARG A 37 8.72 -5.28 13.01
N GLU A 38 7.61 -5.19 12.28
CA GLU A 38 6.79 -6.34 11.90
C GLU A 38 7.56 -7.30 10.97
N VAL A 39 8.24 -6.78 9.95
CA VAL A 39 9.13 -7.56 9.08
C VAL A 39 10.27 -8.18 9.87
N GLY A 40 10.88 -7.43 10.80
CA GLY A 40 11.95 -7.94 11.66
C GLY A 40 11.51 -9.07 12.58
N ILE A 41 10.25 -9.08 13.02
CA ILE A 41 9.67 -10.21 13.79
C ILE A 41 9.41 -11.39 12.86
N LEU A 42 8.83 -11.16 11.69
CA LEU A 42 8.48 -12.23 10.75
C LEU A 42 9.72 -12.99 10.22
N LYS A 43 10.84 -12.26 10.06
CA LYS A 43 12.15 -12.81 9.68
C LYS A 43 12.80 -13.69 10.75
N LYS A 44 12.34 -13.66 12.01
CA LYS A 44 12.86 -14.56 13.04
C LYS A 44 12.28 -15.95 12.83
N ASP A 45 13.12 -16.96 12.92
CA ASP A 45 12.70 -18.35 12.74
C ASP A 45 12.17 -18.93 14.04
N PRO A 46 10.89 -19.37 14.09
CA PRO A 46 10.28 -19.91 15.30
C PRO A 46 10.95 -21.20 15.76
N GLU A 47 11.48 -22.02 14.84
CA GLU A 47 12.17 -23.26 15.21
C GLU A 47 13.47 -22.98 15.99
N THR A 48 14.25 -22.00 15.57
CA THR A 48 15.48 -21.62 16.30
C THR A 48 15.17 -21.14 17.73
N LEU A 49 14.04 -20.47 17.93
CA LEU A 49 13.59 -20.06 19.26
C LEU A 49 13.12 -21.26 20.10
N ARG A 50 12.43 -22.23 19.48
CA ARG A 50 12.00 -23.48 20.14
C ARG A 50 13.20 -24.32 20.56
N GLU A 51 14.19 -24.50 19.70
CA GLU A 51 15.42 -25.24 20.02
C GLU A 51 16.15 -24.61 21.22
N GLN A 52 16.24 -23.28 21.28
CA GLN A 52 16.83 -22.58 22.41
C GLN A 52 16.04 -22.78 23.71
N ILE A 53 14.70 -22.77 23.63
CA ILE A 53 13.82 -23.07 24.77
C ILE A 53 14.05 -24.51 25.22
N GLN A 54 14.01 -25.47 24.29
CA GLN A 54 14.18 -26.90 24.57
C GLN A 54 15.55 -27.18 25.20
N LYS A 55 16.61 -26.52 24.73
CA LYS A 55 17.95 -26.60 25.34
C LYS A 55 17.93 -26.09 26.79
N LEU A 56 17.26 -24.96 27.06
CA LEU A 56 17.12 -24.43 28.42
C LEU A 56 16.24 -25.32 29.30
N GLU A 57 15.27 -26.04 28.72
CA GLU A 57 14.44 -27.02 29.43
C GLU A 57 15.19 -28.31 29.76
N ALA A 58 15.98 -28.85 28.83
CA ALA A 58 16.83 -30.01 29.08
C ALA A 58 17.81 -29.72 30.24
N MET A 59 18.44 -28.55 30.24
CA MET A 59 19.31 -28.11 31.34
C MET A 59 18.56 -27.89 32.67
N LYS A 60 17.24 -27.69 32.65
CA LYS A 60 16.40 -27.63 33.86
C LYS A 60 16.06 -29.05 34.35
N ALA A 61 15.92 -30.01 33.44
CA ALA A 61 15.70 -31.40 33.78
C ALA A 61 16.95 -32.03 34.41
N ASP A 62 18.15 -31.63 33.95
CA ASP A 62 19.44 -32.08 34.49
C ASP A 62 19.86 -31.39 35.82
N GLY A 63 19.08 -30.43 36.32
CA GLY A 63 19.36 -29.75 37.60
C GLY A 63 18.84 -28.31 37.73
N ALA A 64 19.22 -27.62 38.81
CA ALA A 64 18.70 -26.30 39.14
C ALA A 64 19.06 -25.23 38.07
N LEU A 65 18.06 -24.77 37.33
CA LEU A 65 18.21 -23.67 36.38
C LEU A 65 18.33 -22.32 37.12
N ASP A 66 19.43 -21.60 36.86
CA ASP A 66 19.70 -20.28 37.43
C ASP A 66 18.61 -19.23 37.07
N LYS A 67 18.41 -18.22 37.92
CA LYS A 67 17.38 -17.16 37.72
C LYS A 67 17.56 -16.45 36.37
N ALA A 68 18.80 -16.21 35.96
CA ALA A 68 19.12 -15.60 34.66
C ALA A 68 18.65 -16.47 33.49
N ARG A 69 18.85 -17.80 33.57
CA ARG A 69 18.43 -18.75 32.55
C ARG A 69 16.91 -18.91 32.50
N LYS A 70 16.22 -18.90 33.65
CA LYS A 70 14.75 -18.83 33.71
C LYS A 70 14.21 -17.58 33.03
N HIS A 71 14.84 -16.43 33.27
CA HIS A 71 14.44 -15.18 32.64
C HIS A 71 14.66 -15.21 31.13
N LYS A 72 15.82 -15.72 30.67
CA LYS A 72 16.10 -15.90 29.24
C LYS A 72 15.10 -16.84 28.57
N LYS A 73 14.73 -17.94 29.23
CA LYS A 73 13.69 -18.85 28.76
C LYS A 73 12.38 -18.12 28.53
N ARG A 74 11.92 -17.35 29.52
CA ARG A 74 10.69 -16.55 29.42
C ARG A 74 10.74 -15.52 28.28
N GLN A 75 11.87 -14.83 28.09
CA GLN A 75 12.02 -13.89 26.97
C GLN A 75 11.94 -14.58 25.60
N LEU A 76 12.49 -15.79 25.49
CA LEU A 76 12.41 -16.59 24.26
C LEU A 76 10.98 -17.09 24.02
N GLU A 77 10.28 -17.54 25.07
CA GLU A 77 8.86 -17.91 25.00
C GLU A 77 7.99 -16.72 24.55
N ASP A 78 8.18 -15.54 25.14
CA ASP A 78 7.46 -14.31 24.76
C ASP A 78 7.74 -13.92 23.30
N THR A 79 9.01 -14.03 22.87
CA THR A 79 9.41 -13.76 21.48
C THR A 79 8.80 -14.78 20.52
N LEU A 80 8.82 -16.06 20.86
CA LEU A 80 8.24 -17.15 20.07
C LEU A 80 6.73 -16.96 19.90
N ASN A 81 6.01 -16.66 20.98
CA ASN A 81 4.58 -16.39 20.94
C ASN A 81 4.25 -15.20 20.03
N LEU A 82 5.08 -14.14 20.08
CA LEU A 82 4.90 -12.97 19.20
C LEU A 82 5.15 -13.32 17.73
N VAL A 83 6.18 -14.11 17.41
CA VAL A 83 6.49 -14.58 16.06
C VAL A 83 5.38 -15.48 15.53
N MET A 84 4.93 -16.46 16.32
CA MET A 84 3.85 -17.39 15.95
C MET A 84 2.54 -16.63 15.70
N LYS A 85 2.17 -15.71 16.60
CA LYS A 85 0.98 -14.85 16.43
C LYS A 85 1.07 -14.02 15.16
N LYS A 86 2.24 -13.44 14.88
CA LYS A 86 2.45 -12.64 13.66
C LYS A 86 2.41 -13.48 12.39
N ARG A 87 3.07 -14.64 12.35
CA ARG A 87 3.01 -15.57 11.21
C ARG A 87 1.57 -16.01 10.94
N LYS A 88 0.83 -16.39 11.99
CA LYS A 88 -0.58 -16.76 11.90
C LYS A 88 -1.44 -15.59 11.39
N GLU A 89 -1.29 -14.39 11.93
CA GLU A 89 -2.00 -13.19 11.41
C GLU A 89 -1.66 -12.89 9.93
N TYR A 90 -0.44 -13.16 9.48
CA TYR A 90 -0.04 -12.99 8.08
C TYR A 90 -0.63 -14.07 7.18
N GLU A 91 -0.63 -15.32 7.65
CA GLU A 91 -1.23 -16.46 6.97
C GLU A 91 -2.75 -16.31 6.89
N ASP A 92 -3.42 -15.95 7.99
CA ASP A 92 -4.85 -15.64 8.02
C ASP A 92 -5.19 -14.48 7.07
N LYS A 93 -4.36 -13.44 6.97
CA LYS A 93 -4.54 -12.37 5.97
C LYS A 93 -4.30 -12.84 4.54
N LEU A 94 -3.40 -13.79 4.31
CA LEU A 94 -3.19 -14.37 2.98
C LEU A 94 -4.37 -15.27 2.61
N LYS A 95 -4.87 -16.05 3.57
CA LYS A 95 -6.02 -16.93 3.43
C LYS A 95 -7.31 -16.14 3.27
N GLU A 96 -7.54 -15.08 4.03
CA GLU A 96 -8.68 -14.16 3.87
C GLU A 96 -8.64 -13.43 2.52
N LYS A 97 -7.45 -13.13 1.99
CA LYS A 97 -7.28 -12.57 0.63
C LYS A 97 -7.37 -13.62 -0.47
N GLY A 98 -7.23 -14.90 -0.15
CA GLY A 98 -7.14 -16.02 -1.10
C GLY A 98 -8.35 -16.94 -1.12
N GLU A 99 -9.16 -17.01 -0.07
CA GLU A 99 -10.26 -17.96 0.04
C GLU A 99 -11.17 -17.61 1.23
N ALA A 100 -12.41 -17.22 0.94
CA ALA A 100 -13.48 -17.32 1.91
C ALA A 100 -14.18 -18.68 1.72
N PRO A 101 -14.04 -19.65 2.66
CA PRO A 101 -15.02 -20.72 2.73
C PRO A 101 -16.30 -20.13 3.32
N VAL A 102 -17.22 -19.86 2.40
CA VAL A 102 -18.62 -19.54 2.63
C VAL A 102 -19.24 -20.54 3.60
N MET A 103 -19.67 -20.07 4.78
CA MET A 103 -20.63 -20.80 5.62
C MET A 103 -21.67 -19.82 6.17
N PHE A 104 -22.38 -19.13 5.28
CA PHE A 104 -23.60 -18.41 5.64
C PHE A 104 -24.70 -18.72 4.62
N SER A 105 -25.56 -19.69 4.93
CA SER A 105 -26.63 -20.21 4.07
C SER A 105 -27.97 -19.48 4.19
N HIS A 106 -28.06 -18.28 4.80
CA HIS A 106 -29.36 -17.67 5.14
C HIS A 106 -29.54 -16.18 4.75
N LEU A 107 -28.57 -15.55 4.10
CA LEU A 107 -28.70 -14.18 3.60
C LEU A 107 -28.31 -14.26 2.13
N GLY A 108 -29.27 -13.97 1.26
CA GLY A 108 -29.10 -14.02 -0.19
C GLY A 108 -27.88 -13.20 -0.65
N PRO A 109 -27.25 -13.58 -1.77
CA PRO A 109 -26.01 -12.96 -2.23
C PRO A 109 -26.23 -11.48 -2.59
N VAL A 110 -25.68 -10.60 -1.75
CA VAL A 110 -25.43 -9.21 -2.11
C VAL A 110 -24.26 -9.18 -3.10
N GLN A 111 -24.62 -9.16 -4.38
CA GLN A 111 -23.94 -8.49 -5.49
C GLN A 111 -22.50 -8.01 -5.21
N ARG A 112 -21.52 -8.88 -5.45
CA ARG A 112 -20.22 -8.49 -6.03
C ARG A 112 -19.81 -9.57 -7.03
N ARG A 113 -20.53 -9.60 -8.14
CA ARG A 113 -20.06 -10.21 -9.38
C ARG A 113 -19.00 -9.28 -9.95
N ALA A 114 -17.73 -9.57 -9.70
CA ALA A 114 -16.76 -9.51 -10.78
C ALA A 114 -16.59 -10.96 -11.22
N THR A 115 -17.47 -11.39 -12.11
CA THR A 115 -17.46 -12.73 -12.69
C THR A 115 -16.16 -12.91 -13.47
N ALA A 116 -15.65 -14.13 -13.59
CA ALA A 116 -14.51 -14.44 -14.47
C ALA A 116 -14.71 -13.91 -15.92
N GLU A 117 -15.97 -13.69 -16.32
CA GLU A 117 -16.40 -12.99 -17.53
C GLU A 117 -15.95 -11.52 -17.60
N GLU A 118 -15.94 -10.77 -16.49
CA GLU A 118 -15.49 -9.38 -16.44
C GLU A 118 -13.96 -9.29 -16.61
N GLU A 119 -13.21 -10.28 -16.10
CA GLU A 119 -11.76 -10.37 -16.27
C GLU A 119 -11.35 -10.84 -17.68
N GLU A 120 -12.15 -11.69 -18.32
CA GLU A 120 -11.99 -12.08 -19.73
C GLU A 120 -12.31 -10.93 -20.68
N ARG A 121 -13.34 -10.13 -20.39
CA ARG A 121 -13.74 -8.97 -21.20
C ARG A 121 -12.74 -7.81 -21.13
N VAL A 122 -12.01 -7.68 -20.03
CA VAL A 122 -10.87 -6.74 -19.93
C VAL A 122 -9.70 -7.20 -20.82
N LYS A 123 -9.51 -8.52 -20.99
CA LYS A 123 -8.46 -9.08 -21.87
C LYS A 123 -8.87 -9.10 -23.34
N HIS A 124 -10.15 -9.26 -23.64
CA HIS A 124 -10.73 -9.33 -24.97
C HIS A 124 -11.93 -8.39 -25.09
N PRO A 125 -11.71 -7.07 -25.25
CA PRO A 125 -12.80 -6.12 -25.40
C PRO A 125 -13.58 -6.41 -26.69
N THR A 126 -14.90 -6.38 -26.62
CA THR A 126 -15.72 -6.57 -27.84
C THR A 126 -15.73 -5.28 -28.66
N PRO A 127 -16.03 -5.36 -29.97
CA PRO A 127 -16.15 -4.17 -30.80
C PRO A 127 -17.12 -3.13 -30.21
N GLU A 128 -18.23 -3.56 -29.63
CA GLU A 128 -19.25 -2.71 -29.00
C GLU A 128 -18.75 -1.94 -27.78
N ASP A 129 -17.68 -2.40 -27.12
CA ASP A 129 -17.10 -1.73 -25.96
C ASP A 129 -16.27 -0.50 -26.39
N SER A 130 -15.88 -0.41 -27.67
CA SER A 130 -15.18 0.76 -28.23
C SER A 130 -16.10 1.96 -28.40
N VAL A 131 -15.59 3.15 -28.07
CA VAL A 131 -16.27 4.43 -28.33
C VAL A 131 -16.45 4.67 -29.84
N TYR A 132 -15.60 4.05 -30.67
CA TYR A 132 -15.62 4.21 -32.12
C TYR A 132 -16.56 3.22 -32.84
N TYR A 133 -17.26 2.36 -32.11
CA TYR A 133 -18.15 1.35 -32.70
C TYR A 133 -19.39 1.96 -33.37
N HIS A 134 -19.65 1.54 -34.62
CA HIS A 134 -20.89 1.82 -35.32
C HIS A 134 -21.34 0.57 -36.08
N PRO A 135 -22.59 0.10 -35.90
CA PRO A 135 -23.04 -1.21 -36.41
C PRO A 135 -22.92 -1.36 -37.93
N THR A 136 -23.02 -0.27 -38.69
CA THR A 136 -22.97 -0.29 -40.16
C THR A 136 -21.72 0.33 -40.78
N LEU A 137 -21.02 1.23 -40.06
CA LEU A 137 -19.92 2.03 -40.62
C LEU A 137 -18.55 1.66 -40.03
N ASN A 138 -18.53 1.08 -38.81
CA ASN A 138 -17.32 0.62 -38.15
C ASN A 138 -17.65 -0.56 -37.20
N PRO A 139 -17.99 -1.73 -37.74
CA PRO A 139 -18.40 -2.89 -36.94
C PRO A 139 -17.23 -3.50 -36.14
N SER A 140 -15.98 -3.18 -36.48
CA SER A 140 -14.80 -3.62 -35.71
C SER A 140 -14.50 -2.74 -34.51
N GLY A 141 -15.11 -1.55 -34.41
CA GLY A 141 -14.82 -0.58 -33.34
C GLY A 141 -13.39 -0.05 -33.38
N ALA A 142 -12.68 -0.17 -34.51
CA ALA A 142 -11.30 0.27 -34.63
C ALA A 142 -11.22 1.81 -34.54
N PRO A 143 -10.24 2.38 -33.81
CA PRO A 143 -10.05 3.81 -33.79
C PRO A 143 -9.59 4.29 -35.18
N PRO A 144 -10.02 5.48 -35.62
CA PRO A 144 -9.53 6.07 -36.86
C PRO A 144 -8.01 6.35 -36.77
N PRO A 145 -7.29 6.41 -37.91
CA PRO A 145 -5.85 6.61 -37.94
C PRO A 145 -5.41 7.82 -37.10
N GLY A 146 -4.45 7.62 -36.20
CA GLY A 146 -3.91 8.68 -35.33
C GLY A 146 -4.72 8.94 -34.04
N LYS A 147 -5.82 8.23 -33.80
CA LYS A 147 -6.55 8.28 -32.51
C LYS A 147 -6.25 7.03 -31.67
N PRO A 148 -6.10 7.16 -30.34
CA PRO A 148 -5.91 6.00 -29.47
C PRO A 148 -7.23 5.22 -29.28
N PRO A 149 -7.19 3.91 -28.98
CA PRO A 149 -8.37 3.16 -28.60
C PRO A 149 -9.00 3.73 -27.32
N MET A 150 -10.33 3.91 -27.34
CA MET A 150 -11.12 4.42 -26.21
C MET A 150 -12.29 3.47 -25.96
N PHE A 151 -12.53 3.12 -24.70
CA PHE A 151 -13.58 2.18 -24.30
C PHE A 151 -14.65 2.87 -23.45
N LYS A 152 -15.89 2.38 -23.53
CA LYS A 152 -17.00 2.79 -22.67
C LYS A 152 -16.67 2.41 -21.22
N SER A 153 -17.10 3.22 -20.25
CA SER A 153 -16.68 3.17 -18.84
C SER A 153 -17.02 1.88 -18.07
N SER A 154 -17.65 0.90 -18.73
CA SER A 154 -17.93 -0.44 -18.20
C SER A 154 -16.72 -1.39 -18.28
N ILE A 155 -15.80 -1.22 -19.24
CA ILE A 155 -14.71 -2.19 -19.53
C ILE A 155 -13.30 -1.56 -19.43
N GLY A 156 -13.19 -0.23 -19.38
CA GLY A 156 -11.88 0.45 -19.33
C GLY A 156 -11.17 0.33 -17.97
N PRO A 157 -9.82 0.38 -17.93
CA PRO A 157 -9.08 0.46 -16.66
C PRO A 157 -9.62 1.65 -15.85
N ARG A 158 -10.08 1.39 -14.62
CA ARG A 158 -10.58 2.42 -13.71
C ARG A 158 -9.42 3.30 -13.27
N ILE A 159 -9.07 4.29 -14.09
CA ILE A 159 -8.18 5.38 -13.69
C ILE A 159 -8.86 6.07 -12.49
N PRO A 160 -8.19 6.29 -11.35
CA PRO A 160 -8.76 7.04 -10.24
C PRO A 160 -9.13 8.45 -10.73
N LEU A 161 -10.42 8.66 -11.00
CA LEU A 161 -11.01 9.97 -11.27
C LEU A 161 -10.81 10.83 -10.02
N SER A 162 -9.83 11.73 -10.10
CA SER A 162 -9.82 12.91 -9.24
C SER A 162 -11.03 13.74 -9.62
N GLU A 163 -11.85 14.07 -8.62
CA GLU A 163 -12.99 14.97 -8.73
C GLU A 163 -12.56 16.29 -9.40
N ALA A 164 -12.99 16.50 -10.64
CA ALA A 164 -13.23 17.82 -11.22
C ALA A 164 -13.92 17.66 -12.58
N SER A 165 -15.24 17.79 -12.58
CA SER A 165 -15.97 18.45 -13.67
C SER A 165 -16.44 19.79 -13.09
N PRO A 166 -16.55 20.89 -13.87
CA PRO A 166 -17.19 20.84 -15.18
C PRO A 166 -16.60 21.76 -16.28
N SER A 167 -17.06 21.48 -17.51
CA SER A 167 -17.39 22.43 -18.59
C SER A 167 -16.37 23.52 -19.00
N ASN A 168 -15.81 23.42 -20.21
CA ASN A 168 -16.12 24.32 -21.32
C ASN A 168 -15.12 24.18 -22.50
N ALA A 169 -15.68 24.44 -23.68
CA ALA A 169 -15.05 25.07 -24.84
C ALA A 169 -13.91 24.32 -25.55
N ALA A 170 -14.27 23.88 -26.74
CA ALA A 170 -13.38 23.82 -27.88
C ALA A 170 -12.60 25.13 -28.06
N SER A 171 -11.28 25.05 -28.22
CA SER A 171 -10.58 25.83 -29.22
C SER A 171 -9.20 25.26 -29.50
N SER A 172 -8.87 25.34 -30.78
CA SER A 172 -7.72 24.82 -31.48
C SER A 172 -6.57 25.84 -31.54
N THR A 173 -5.38 25.29 -31.83
CA THR A 173 -4.30 25.86 -32.65
C THR A 173 -3.23 26.77 -32.01
N ILE A 174 -1.99 26.55 -32.50
CA ILE A 174 -0.72 27.32 -32.44
C ILE A 174 0.13 27.08 -31.18
N SER A 175 1.24 26.33 -31.23
CA SER A 175 2.54 26.50 -31.93
C SER A 175 3.50 27.50 -31.27
N GLU A 176 4.77 27.13 -31.33
CA GLU A 176 6.01 27.83 -30.92
C GLU A 176 6.50 27.49 -29.50
N SER A 177 7.64 26.77 -29.38
CA SER A 177 9.01 27.31 -29.26
C SER A 177 9.12 28.15 -27.97
N GLU A 178 10.04 27.97 -27.02
CA GLU A 178 11.47 28.20 -27.17
C GLU A 178 12.29 27.52 -26.05
N ASP A 179 13.54 27.31 -26.38
CA ASP A 179 14.70 26.91 -25.61
C ASP A 179 14.87 27.67 -24.27
N ALA A 180 15.09 26.94 -23.16
CA ALA A 180 15.65 27.51 -21.94
C ALA A 180 16.31 26.40 -21.10
N ALA A 181 17.54 26.07 -21.47
CA ALA A 181 18.47 25.32 -20.64
C ALA A 181 18.74 26.08 -19.33
N LEU A 182 18.12 25.67 -18.23
CA LEU A 182 18.43 26.19 -16.89
C LEU A 182 19.52 25.33 -16.25
N SER A 183 20.69 25.96 -16.10
CA SER A 183 21.91 25.44 -15.51
C SER A 183 21.70 24.82 -14.11
N VAL A 184 22.20 23.60 -13.95
CA VAL A 184 22.37 22.93 -12.66
C VAL A 184 23.51 23.62 -11.88
N PRO A 185 23.32 24.06 -10.63
CA PRO A 185 24.43 24.59 -9.83
C PRO A 185 25.38 23.46 -9.40
N PRO A 186 26.70 23.71 -9.29
CA PRO A 186 27.68 22.66 -8.98
C PRO A 186 27.54 22.16 -7.53
N PRO A 187 27.87 20.88 -7.27
CA PRO A 187 27.80 20.28 -5.94
C PRO A 187 28.91 20.83 -5.00
N PRO A 188 28.65 20.86 -3.68
CA PRO A 188 29.63 21.34 -2.70
C PRO A 188 30.83 20.39 -2.53
N PRO A 189 32.02 20.93 -2.18
CA PRO A 189 33.24 20.14 -2.06
C PRO A 189 33.20 19.18 -0.86
N THR A 190 33.74 17.98 -1.07
CA THR A 190 33.88 16.92 -0.07
C THR A 190 35.02 17.24 0.92
N PRO A 191 34.86 16.98 2.23
CA PRO A 191 35.94 17.17 3.20
C PRO A 191 37.03 16.09 3.05
N HIS A 192 38.30 16.53 3.08
CA HIS A 192 39.47 15.64 3.09
C HIS A 192 39.67 14.99 4.48
N PRO A 193 40.06 13.72 4.55
CA PRO A 193 40.41 13.08 5.81
C PRO A 193 41.76 13.61 6.33
N ALA A 194 41.80 13.94 7.62
CA ALA A 194 43.03 14.13 8.40
C ALA A 194 43.41 12.82 9.10
#